data_AF-A0A963SCT4-F1
#
_entry.id   AF-A0A963SCT4-F1
#
_cell.length_a   1.000
_cell.length_b   1.000
_cell.length_c   1.000
_cell.angle_alpha   90.00
_cell.angle_beta   90.00
_cell.angle_gamma   90.00
#
_symmetry.space_group_name_H-M   'P 1'
#
loop_
_entity.id
_entity.type
_entity.pdbx_description
1 polymer ?
#
loop_
_entity_poly.entity_id
_entity_poly.type
_entity_poly.pdbx_seq_one_letter_code
_entity_poly.pdbx_strand_id
1 'polypeptide(L)'
;MSDDNLGTSVYEVEVRLDGDAVVFTGTPTEKIEGVEQGGILAKGKFDARGNLHGEWASTIGTGGPFDLYPHLGTALVGGSPSLEQIYTSNQDLGALRLFRTDIEEILSVMRRKFGGARIVVTHIDRGAELALYDDEFEKRLDKLEKLNWIKLSVQAPAEGGFTRSLTLDLGQSFNRVTTQGPDEAWVLGEVEATASALRRRQHGLSTAIGKYKVNFNQLIFLAALVAMPELPLQQRAVFVGGVLLLLYGANKAVEKLVPNFGVNFQESRPRFLAGVWPSALSWIISATSAVAASFLFKWLGG
;
A
#
# COMPACT_ATOMS: atom_id res chain seq x y z
N MET A 1 -38.34 -29.02 -11.61
CA MET A 1 -37.24 -29.23 -12.57
C MET A 1 -37.66 -28.66 -13.91
N SER A 2 -36.79 -27.93 -14.61
CA SER A 2 -37.10 -27.33 -15.92
C SER A 2 -36.28 -28.02 -17.00
N ASP A 3 -36.95 -28.47 -18.06
CA ASP A 3 -36.35 -28.99 -19.29
C ASP A 3 -36.75 -28.07 -20.44
N ASP A 4 -35.78 -27.62 -21.24
CA ASP A 4 -36.01 -26.67 -22.34
C ASP A 4 -36.91 -27.22 -23.47
N ASN A 5 -37.09 -28.54 -23.54
CA ASN A 5 -37.95 -29.22 -24.52
C ASN A 5 -39.28 -29.71 -23.92
N LEU A 6 -39.36 -29.98 -22.62
CA LEU A 6 -40.50 -30.64 -21.97
C LEU A 6 -41.19 -29.79 -20.88
N GLY A 7 -40.71 -28.57 -20.63
CA GLY A 7 -41.32 -27.62 -19.70
C GLY A 7 -40.91 -27.85 -18.24
N THR A 8 -41.66 -27.25 -17.31
CA THR A 8 -41.37 -27.33 -15.86
C THR A 8 -42.23 -28.40 -15.18
N SER A 9 -41.59 -29.39 -14.57
CA SER A 9 -42.25 -30.35 -13.68
C SER A 9 -42.17 -29.89 -12.23
N VAL A 10 -43.31 -29.84 -11.55
CA VAL A 10 -43.45 -29.47 -10.14
C VAL A 10 -43.62 -30.74 -9.30
N TYR A 11 -42.91 -30.79 -8.17
CA TYR A 11 -42.89 -31.92 -7.25
C TYR A 11 -43.25 -31.42 -5.85
N GLU A 12 -44.06 -32.21 -5.14
CA GLU A 12 -44.23 -32.10 -3.70
C GLU A 12 -43.12 -32.93 -3.06
N VAL A 13 -42.32 -32.31 -2.20
CA VAL A 13 -41.07 -32.90 -1.68
C VAL A 13 -41.12 -32.99 -0.16
N GLU A 14 -41.00 -34.20 0.36
CA GLU A 14 -40.70 -34.45 1.76
C GLU A 14 -39.19 -34.40 1.99
N VAL A 15 -38.78 -33.68 3.04
CA VAL A 15 -37.38 -33.56 3.44
C VAL A 15 -37.17 -34.27 4.77
N ARG A 16 -36.16 -35.13 4.84
CA ARG A 16 -35.76 -35.83 6.07
C ARG A 16 -34.26 -35.68 6.30
N LEU A 17 -33.86 -35.57 7.55
CA LEU A 17 -32.46 -35.59 7.97
C LEU A 17 -32.08 -37.04 8.32
N ASP A 18 -31.03 -37.53 7.67
CA ASP A 18 -30.46 -38.87 7.87
C ASP A 18 -28.99 -38.71 8.27
N GLY A 19 -28.76 -38.48 9.56
CA GLY A 19 -27.43 -38.20 10.12
C GLY A 19 -26.87 -36.87 9.59
N ASP A 20 -25.77 -36.94 8.84
CA ASP A 20 -25.10 -35.80 8.21
C ASP A 20 -25.60 -35.48 6.79
N ALA A 21 -26.61 -36.22 6.32
CA ALA A 21 -27.19 -36.06 4.99
C ALA A 21 -28.64 -35.59 5.04
N VAL A 22 -29.03 -34.83 4.02
CA VAL A 22 -30.42 -34.44 3.74
C VAL A 22 -30.95 -35.34 2.64
N VAL A 23 -32.10 -35.96 2.88
CA VAL A 23 -32.80 -36.81 1.93
C VAL A 23 -34.10 -36.14 1.51
N PHE A 24 -34.29 -35.99 0.20
CA PHE A 24 -35.49 -35.45 -0.42
C PHE A 24 -36.23 -36.59 -1.12
N THR A 25 -37.51 -36.76 -0.84
CA THR A 25 -38.38 -37.68 -1.60
C THR A 25 -39.51 -36.88 -2.19
N GLY A 26 -39.65 -36.90 -3.51
CA GLY A 26 -40.63 -36.07 -4.21
C GLY A 26 -41.57 -36.86 -5.11
N THR A 27 -42.83 -36.46 -5.12
CA THR A 27 -43.86 -36.98 -6.04
C THR A 27 -44.36 -35.87 -6.97
N PRO A 28 -44.54 -36.13 -8.28
CA PRO A 28 -45.05 -35.13 -9.20
C PRO A 28 -46.45 -34.63 -8.78
N THR A 29 -46.67 -33.32 -8.75
CA THR A 29 -47.96 -32.72 -8.37
C THR A 29 -48.91 -32.58 -9.55
N GLU A 30 -48.38 -32.46 -10.76
CA GLU A 30 -49.16 -32.27 -11.99
C GLU A 30 -48.76 -33.31 -13.01
N LYS A 31 -49.75 -33.92 -13.67
CA LYS A 31 -49.53 -34.82 -14.80
C LYS A 31 -49.45 -33.99 -16.08
N ILE A 32 -48.30 -33.99 -16.72
CA ILE A 32 -48.11 -33.37 -18.03
C ILE A 32 -48.50 -34.39 -19.11
N GLU A 33 -49.45 -34.03 -19.99
CA GLU A 33 -49.94 -34.92 -21.04
C GLU A 33 -48.79 -35.31 -21.99
N GLY A 34 -48.57 -36.62 -22.16
CA GLY A 34 -47.52 -37.17 -23.02
C GLY A 34 -46.13 -37.27 -22.39
N VAL A 35 -45.95 -36.91 -21.11
CA VAL A 35 -44.66 -36.99 -20.40
C VAL A 35 -44.75 -37.97 -19.24
N GLU A 36 -43.87 -38.97 -19.21
CA GLU A 36 -43.73 -39.87 -18.08
C GLU A 36 -42.91 -39.19 -16.97
N GLN A 37 -43.50 -39.01 -15.79
CA GLN A 37 -42.86 -38.36 -14.65
C GLN A 37 -42.68 -39.37 -13.52
N GLY A 38 -41.42 -39.70 -13.19
CA GLY A 38 -41.07 -40.57 -12.08
C GLY A 38 -40.97 -39.83 -10.76
N GLY A 39 -41.18 -40.52 -9.63
CA GLY A 39 -40.88 -39.98 -8.32
C GLY A 39 -39.37 -39.74 -8.16
N ILE A 40 -38.98 -38.70 -7.41
CA ILE A 40 -37.57 -38.34 -7.20
C ILE A 40 -37.10 -38.72 -5.81
N LEU A 41 -35.85 -39.18 -5.73
CA LEU A 41 -35.10 -39.38 -4.50
C LEU A 41 -33.77 -38.66 -4.64
N ALA A 42 -33.49 -37.70 -3.76
CA ALA A 42 -32.21 -36.98 -3.75
C ALA A 42 -31.55 -37.07 -2.38
N LYS A 43 -30.21 -37.21 -2.37
CA LYS A 43 -29.41 -37.24 -1.14
C LYS A 43 -28.24 -36.30 -1.28
N GLY A 44 -28.08 -35.39 -0.32
CA GLY A 44 -26.99 -34.40 -0.32
C GLY A 44 -26.43 -34.11 1.07
N LYS A 45 -25.26 -33.48 1.11
CA LYS A 45 -24.59 -33.03 2.35
C LYS A 45 -24.25 -31.55 2.27
N PHE A 46 -24.35 -30.87 3.41
CA PHE A 46 -23.96 -29.47 3.51
C PHE A 46 -22.43 -29.32 3.50
N ASP A 47 -21.93 -28.34 2.76
CA ASP A 47 -20.55 -27.89 2.86
C ASP A 47 -20.38 -26.87 4.00
N ALA A 48 -19.13 -26.48 4.27
CA ALA A 48 -18.80 -25.49 5.30
C ALA A 48 -19.36 -24.08 5.00
N ARG A 49 -19.87 -23.83 3.79
CA ARG A 49 -20.47 -22.56 3.34
C ARG A 49 -22.00 -22.61 3.37
N GLY A 50 -22.59 -23.72 3.78
CA GLY A 50 -24.04 -23.93 3.81
C GLY A 50 -24.67 -24.27 2.46
N ASN A 51 -23.86 -24.60 1.45
CA ASN A 51 -24.36 -25.14 0.18
C ASN A 51 -24.66 -26.63 0.34
N LEU A 52 -25.68 -27.11 -0.35
CA LEU A 52 -26.06 -28.53 -0.33
C LEU A 52 -25.72 -29.18 -1.67
N HIS A 53 -24.80 -30.14 -1.63
CA HIS A 53 -24.32 -30.87 -2.79
C HIS A 53 -24.77 -32.32 -2.71
N GLY A 54 -25.22 -32.91 -3.82
CA GLY A 54 -25.68 -34.28 -3.82
C GLY A 54 -26.02 -34.84 -5.18
N GLU A 55 -26.65 -36.01 -5.16
CA GLU A 55 -27.17 -36.67 -6.35
C GLU A 55 -28.66 -36.93 -6.18
N TRP A 56 -29.38 -36.87 -7.30
CA TRP A 56 -30.79 -37.24 -7.38
C TRP A 56 -30.99 -38.31 -8.43
N ALA A 57 -32.00 -39.13 -8.21
CA ALA A 57 -32.46 -40.16 -9.13
C ALA A 57 -33.99 -40.20 -9.15
N SER A 58 -34.56 -40.62 -10.27
CA SER A 58 -35.98 -40.84 -10.44
C SER A 58 -36.32 -42.32 -10.63
N THR A 59 -37.57 -42.67 -10.37
CA THR A 59 -38.07 -44.04 -10.60
C THR A 59 -38.07 -44.45 -12.08
N ILE A 60 -37.93 -43.49 -13.01
CA ILE A 60 -37.89 -43.73 -14.46
C ILE A 60 -36.44 -43.76 -15.00
N GLY A 61 -35.45 -43.80 -14.11
CA GLY A 61 -34.04 -43.97 -14.49
C GLY A 61 -33.32 -42.69 -14.90
N THR A 62 -33.93 -41.51 -14.70
CA THR A 62 -33.24 -40.22 -14.87
C THR A 62 -32.59 -39.79 -13.56
N GLY A 63 -31.47 -39.07 -13.62
CA GLY A 63 -30.76 -38.63 -12.42
C GLY A 63 -29.50 -37.86 -12.75
N GLY A 64 -28.86 -37.30 -11.71
CA GLY A 64 -27.63 -36.55 -11.84
C GLY A 64 -27.23 -35.81 -10.57
N PRO A 65 -26.11 -35.07 -10.61
CA PRO A 65 -25.71 -34.22 -9.50
C PRO A 65 -26.66 -33.02 -9.37
N PHE A 66 -26.75 -32.48 -8.16
CA PHE A 66 -27.42 -31.20 -7.89
C PHE A 66 -26.62 -30.36 -6.90
N ASP A 67 -26.75 -29.05 -7.06
CA ASP A 67 -26.20 -28.04 -6.17
C ASP A 67 -27.32 -27.07 -5.75
N LEU A 68 -27.57 -26.95 -4.45
CA LEU A 68 -28.51 -25.98 -3.90
C LEU A 68 -27.75 -24.92 -3.08
N TYR A 69 -27.99 -23.67 -3.42
CA TYR A 69 -27.41 -22.51 -2.78
C TYR A 69 -28.46 -21.80 -1.91
N PRO A 70 -28.12 -21.30 -0.71
CA PRO A 70 -29.06 -20.57 0.12
C PRO A 70 -29.51 -19.27 -0.56
N HIS A 71 -30.82 -19.09 -0.74
CA HIS A 71 -31.41 -17.93 -1.43
C HIS A 71 -31.72 -16.73 -0.51
N LEU A 72 -31.53 -16.89 0.81
CA LEU A 72 -31.68 -15.81 1.79
C LEU A 72 -30.39 -15.80 2.61
N GLY A 73 -29.82 -14.60 2.81
CA GLY A 73 -28.56 -14.37 3.51
C GLY A 73 -28.54 -15.06 4.87
N THR A 74 -28.09 -16.30 4.89
CA THR A 74 -27.75 -17.05 6.07
C THR A 74 -26.53 -16.35 6.63
N ALA A 75 -26.77 -15.41 7.54
CA ALA A 75 -25.78 -15.02 8.51
C ALA A 75 -25.21 -16.33 9.06
N LEU A 76 -23.93 -16.57 8.76
CA LEU A 76 -23.20 -17.76 9.19
C LEU A 76 -23.31 -17.83 10.72
N VAL A 77 -24.24 -18.63 11.23
CA VAL A 77 -24.28 -19.00 12.66
C VAL A 77 -23.20 -20.07 12.86
N GLY A 78 -21.97 -19.58 12.80
CA GLY A 78 -20.72 -20.27 13.09
C GLY A 78 -19.62 -19.26 13.42
N GLY A 79 -20.00 -18.03 13.79
CA GLY A 79 -19.07 -16.95 14.09
C GLY A 79 -18.80 -16.79 15.58
N SER A 80 -17.57 -17.03 16.00
CA SER A 80 -16.81 -16.03 16.78
C SER A 80 -15.31 -16.39 16.86
N PRO A 81 -14.40 -15.40 16.85
CA PRO A 81 -14.65 -13.96 16.81
C PRO A 81 -14.45 -13.39 15.40
N SER A 82 -15.33 -12.49 15.00
CA SER A 82 -15.00 -11.50 13.99
C SER A 82 -13.78 -10.70 14.47
N LEU A 83 -12.71 -10.67 13.68
CA LEU A 83 -11.87 -9.49 13.66
C LEU A 83 -12.56 -8.50 12.71
N GLU A 84 -13.47 -7.69 13.26
CA GLU A 84 -14.05 -6.53 12.56
C GLU A 84 -13.01 -5.44 12.28
N GLN A 85 -11.78 -5.63 12.78
CA GLN A 85 -10.77 -4.61 12.84
C GLN A 85 -9.53 -5.00 12.04
N ILE A 86 -9.15 -4.14 11.11
CA ILE A 86 -7.88 -4.20 10.39
C ILE A 86 -6.97 -3.13 11.00
N TYR A 87 -5.84 -3.56 11.53
CA TYR A 87 -4.82 -2.66 12.04
C TYR A 87 -4.01 -2.10 10.87
N THR A 88 -3.70 -0.81 10.92
CA THR A 88 -2.81 -0.15 9.96
C THR A 88 -1.74 0.60 10.72
N SER A 89 -0.49 0.38 10.37
CA SER A 89 0.63 1.16 10.89
C SER A 89 1.39 1.81 9.75
N ASN A 90 1.84 3.03 9.98
CA ASN A 90 2.62 3.82 9.05
C ASN A 90 3.88 4.32 9.74
N GLN A 91 5.02 4.20 9.06
CA GLN A 91 6.27 4.76 9.55
C GLN A 91 6.98 5.51 8.44
N ASP A 92 7.19 6.81 8.69
CA ASP A 92 7.93 7.67 7.80
C ASP A 92 9.44 7.41 7.93
N LEU A 93 10.09 7.37 6.78
CA LEU A 93 11.53 7.23 6.63
C LEU A 93 12.13 8.56 6.20
N GLY A 94 13.37 8.79 6.60
CA GLY A 94 14.15 9.94 6.14
C GLY A 94 14.53 9.82 4.66
N ALA A 95 15.43 10.70 4.22
CA ALA A 95 15.95 10.64 2.85
C ALA A 95 16.70 9.32 2.60
N LEU A 96 16.33 8.65 1.52
CA LEU A 96 16.85 7.35 1.10
C LEU A 96 17.52 7.51 -0.26
N ARG A 97 18.71 6.92 -0.42
CA ARG A 97 19.37 6.80 -1.71
C ARG A 97 19.61 5.32 -1.93
N LEU A 98 18.88 4.75 -2.87
CA LEU A 98 18.96 3.34 -3.20
C LEU A 98 19.70 3.17 -4.52
N PHE A 99 20.34 2.02 -4.67
CA PHE A 99 20.92 1.57 -5.93
C PHE A 99 20.15 0.35 -6.42
N ARG A 100 20.41 -0.07 -7.67
CA ARG A 100 19.85 -1.31 -8.24
C ARG A 100 19.90 -2.49 -7.25
N THR A 101 21.07 -2.74 -6.69
CA THR A 101 21.30 -3.86 -5.76
C THR A 101 20.47 -3.77 -4.49
N ASP A 102 20.17 -2.54 -4.02
CA ASP A 102 19.31 -2.36 -2.85
C ASP A 102 17.86 -2.72 -3.18
N ILE A 103 17.36 -2.36 -4.38
CA ILE A 103 16.01 -2.72 -4.83
C ILE A 103 15.89 -4.24 -4.98
N GLU A 104 16.87 -4.89 -5.61
CA GLU A 104 16.92 -6.35 -5.76
C GLU A 104 16.96 -7.06 -4.39
N GLU A 105 17.73 -6.52 -3.44
CA GLU A 105 17.78 -7.06 -2.07
C GLU A 105 16.44 -6.87 -1.34
N ILE A 106 15.79 -5.70 -1.47
CA ILE A 106 14.46 -5.44 -0.89
C ILE A 106 13.43 -6.43 -1.46
N LEU A 107 13.39 -6.60 -2.79
CA LEU A 107 12.50 -7.56 -3.44
C LEU A 107 12.79 -8.99 -2.97
N SER A 108 14.05 -9.38 -2.86
CA SER A 108 14.47 -10.68 -2.31
C SER A 108 14.00 -10.90 -0.87
N VAL A 109 14.13 -9.90 0.00
CA VAL A 109 13.63 -9.95 1.38
C VAL A 109 12.10 -10.08 1.39
N MET A 110 11.39 -9.28 0.59
CA MET A 110 9.93 -9.35 0.50
C MET A 110 9.44 -10.72 0.00
N ARG A 111 10.09 -11.29 -1.03
CA ARG A 111 9.75 -12.64 -1.56
C ARG A 111 9.90 -13.73 -0.52
N ARG A 112 11.00 -13.71 0.25
CA ARG A 112 11.24 -14.68 1.33
C ARG A 112 10.20 -14.56 2.44
N LYS A 113 9.77 -13.32 2.73
CA LYS A 113 8.86 -13.02 3.83
C LYS A 113 7.40 -13.34 3.51
N PHE A 114 6.99 -13.08 2.28
CA PHE A 114 5.62 -13.28 1.80
C PHE A 114 5.56 -14.43 0.79
N GLY A 115 6.09 -15.61 1.17
CA GLY A 115 6.22 -16.76 0.28
C GLY A 115 4.91 -17.09 -0.45
N GLY A 116 4.95 -17.13 -1.78
CA GLY A 116 3.81 -17.40 -2.64
C GLY A 116 2.94 -16.19 -3.01
N ALA A 117 3.11 -15.04 -2.35
CA ALA A 117 2.47 -13.79 -2.75
C ALA A 117 3.25 -13.10 -3.88
N ARG A 118 2.54 -12.48 -4.82
CA ARG A 118 3.16 -11.67 -5.87
C ARG A 118 3.43 -10.26 -5.35
N ILE A 119 4.62 -9.76 -5.61
CA ILE A 119 4.98 -8.37 -5.32
C ILE A 119 4.64 -7.54 -6.55
N VAL A 120 3.98 -6.41 -6.34
CA VAL A 120 3.69 -5.42 -7.38
C VAL A 120 4.65 -4.25 -7.21
N VAL A 121 5.32 -3.90 -8.29
CA VAL A 121 6.23 -2.76 -8.39
C VAL A 121 5.58 -1.71 -9.28
N THR A 122 5.27 -0.56 -8.71
CA THR A 122 4.75 0.60 -9.42
C THR A 122 5.83 1.68 -9.53
N HIS A 123 6.03 2.22 -10.72
CA HIS A 123 6.95 3.33 -10.95
C HIS A 123 6.43 4.23 -12.08
N ILE A 124 7.03 5.41 -12.26
CA ILE A 124 6.71 6.28 -13.39
C ILE A 124 7.54 5.83 -14.60
N ASP A 125 6.84 5.46 -15.68
CA ASP A 125 7.43 5.20 -17.00
C ASP A 125 6.82 6.18 -18.01
N ARG A 126 7.67 6.99 -18.68
CA ARG A 126 7.27 7.99 -19.68
C ARG A 126 6.11 8.92 -19.23
N GLY A 127 6.06 9.25 -17.93
CA GLY A 127 5.05 10.13 -17.35
C GLY A 127 3.75 9.44 -16.92
N ALA A 128 3.62 8.13 -17.14
CA ALA A 128 2.49 7.33 -16.65
C ALA A 128 2.93 6.42 -15.49
N GLU A 129 2.03 6.13 -14.56
CA GLU A 129 2.26 5.10 -13.56
C GLU A 129 2.11 3.71 -14.19
N LEU A 130 3.16 2.90 -14.10
CA LEU A 130 3.19 1.54 -14.58
C LEU A 130 3.36 0.59 -13.39
N ALA A 131 2.38 -0.29 -13.18
CA ALA A 131 2.42 -1.35 -12.19
C ALA A 131 2.71 -2.70 -12.87
N LEU A 132 3.73 -3.41 -12.40
CA LEU A 132 4.17 -4.71 -12.92
C LEU A 132 4.41 -5.66 -11.75
N TYR A 133 4.41 -6.96 -12.01
CA TYR A 133 4.94 -7.92 -11.04
C TYR A 133 6.47 -7.81 -10.95
N ASP A 134 7.04 -8.22 -9.81
CA ASP A 134 8.47 -8.07 -9.54
C ASP A 134 9.35 -8.81 -10.56
N ASP A 135 8.94 -9.97 -11.04
CA ASP A 135 9.65 -10.74 -12.06
C ASP A 135 9.66 -10.05 -13.43
N GLU A 136 8.58 -9.35 -13.78
CA GLU A 136 8.51 -8.53 -15.00
C GLU A 136 9.29 -7.23 -14.86
N PHE A 137 9.24 -6.62 -13.67
CA PHE A 137 10.01 -5.43 -13.35
C PHE A 137 11.52 -5.71 -13.42
N GLU A 138 11.98 -6.85 -12.88
CA GLU A 138 13.39 -7.24 -12.91
C GLU A 138 13.93 -7.37 -14.34
N LYS A 139 13.14 -7.91 -15.27
CA LYS A 139 13.49 -7.98 -16.71
C LYS A 139 13.66 -6.61 -17.37
N ARG A 140 13.14 -5.55 -16.75
CA ARG A 140 13.18 -4.17 -17.25
C ARG A 140 14.17 -3.28 -16.50
N LEU A 141 14.77 -3.76 -15.41
CA LEU A 141 15.75 -3.01 -14.61
C LEU A 141 16.87 -2.40 -15.44
N ASP A 142 17.41 -3.16 -16.41
CA ASP A 142 18.52 -2.70 -17.26
C ASP A 142 18.15 -1.54 -18.19
N LYS A 143 16.86 -1.31 -18.41
CA LYS A 143 16.33 -0.24 -19.28
C LYS A 143 15.98 1.03 -18.50
N LEU A 144 16.01 0.97 -17.17
CA LEU A 144 15.72 2.10 -16.30
C LEU A 144 17.03 2.82 -15.99
N GLU A 145 17.08 4.13 -16.23
CA GLU A 145 18.27 4.93 -15.86
C GLU A 145 18.16 5.42 -14.42
N LYS A 146 17.02 6.07 -14.11
CA LYS A 146 16.77 6.70 -12.82
C LYS A 146 15.29 6.63 -12.47
N LEU A 147 15.00 6.30 -11.21
CA LEU A 147 13.66 6.44 -10.65
C LEU A 147 13.65 7.47 -9.53
N ASN A 148 12.65 8.34 -9.61
CA ASN A 148 12.37 9.38 -8.61
C ASN A 148 11.20 9.01 -7.69
N TRP A 149 10.49 7.93 -8.03
CA TRP A 149 9.41 7.35 -7.25
C TRP A 149 9.29 5.87 -7.58
N ILE A 150 9.09 5.04 -6.55
CA ILE A 150 8.78 3.63 -6.68
C ILE A 150 7.89 3.22 -5.50
N LYS A 151 6.88 2.42 -5.79
CA LYS A 151 6.02 1.79 -4.81
C LYS A 151 6.13 0.28 -4.92
N LEU A 152 6.48 -0.39 -3.83
CA LEU A 152 6.51 -1.84 -3.74
C LEU A 152 5.37 -2.28 -2.84
N SER A 153 4.45 -3.11 -3.33
CA SER A 153 3.35 -3.62 -2.54
C SER A 153 3.24 -5.13 -2.64
N VAL A 154 2.91 -5.77 -1.53
CA VAL A 154 2.65 -7.20 -1.46
C VAL A 154 1.45 -7.45 -0.57
N GLN A 155 0.60 -8.39 -0.96
CA GLN A 155 -0.54 -8.85 -0.19
C GLN A 155 -0.48 -10.36 -0.08
N ALA A 156 -0.62 -10.87 1.14
CA ALA A 156 -0.61 -12.30 1.42
C ALA A 156 -1.83 -12.68 2.26
N PRO A 157 -2.36 -13.92 2.10
CA PRO A 157 -3.41 -14.43 2.97
C PRO A 157 -2.92 -14.51 4.42
N ALA A 158 -3.84 -14.26 5.34
CA ALA A 158 -3.66 -14.41 6.77
C ALA A 158 -4.72 -15.38 7.33
N GLU A 159 -4.58 -15.75 8.60
CA GLU A 159 -5.57 -16.58 9.29
C GLU A 159 -6.97 -15.91 9.27
N GLY A 160 -8.02 -16.72 9.28
CA GLY A 160 -9.40 -16.23 9.31
C GLY A 160 -9.91 -15.60 8.00
N GLY A 161 -9.23 -15.82 6.87
CA GLY A 161 -9.63 -15.28 5.56
C GLY A 161 -9.29 -13.81 5.34
N PHE A 162 -8.54 -13.21 6.25
CA PHE A 162 -8.04 -11.84 6.13
C PHE A 162 -6.78 -11.78 5.25
N THR A 163 -6.37 -10.56 4.89
CA THR A 163 -5.13 -10.31 4.16
C THR A 163 -4.18 -9.45 4.98
N ARG A 164 -2.89 -9.78 4.90
CA ARG A 164 -1.79 -8.92 5.36
C ARG A 164 -1.21 -8.20 4.16
N SER A 165 -0.92 -6.92 4.30
CA SER A 165 -0.27 -6.11 3.27
C SER A 165 0.95 -5.39 3.81
N LEU A 166 1.96 -5.25 2.95
CA LEU A 166 3.11 -4.39 3.17
C LEU A 166 3.27 -3.52 1.92
N THR A 167 3.38 -2.21 2.14
CA THR A 167 3.60 -1.21 1.10
C THR A 167 4.81 -0.36 1.47
N LEU A 168 5.76 -0.25 0.54
CA LEU A 168 6.87 0.69 0.58
C LEU A 168 6.61 1.75 -0.48
N ASP A 169 6.34 2.98 -0.06
CA ASP A 169 6.12 4.11 -0.96
C ASP A 169 7.31 5.07 -0.83
N LEU A 170 8.17 5.08 -1.84
CA LEU A 170 9.44 5.79 -1.81
C LEU A 170 9.46 6.84 -2.92
N GLY A 171 9.56 8.12 -2.55
CA GLY A 171 9.40 9.22 -3.49
C GLY A 171 10.13 10.50 -3.08
N GLN A 172 10.12 11.49 -3.98
CA GLN A 172 10.81 12.75 -3.76
C GLN A 172 10.28 13.54 -2.55
N SER A 173 8.99 13.38 -2.22
CA SER A 173 8.33 14.11 -1.14
C SER A 173 8.47 13.39 0.20
N PHE A 174 8.18 12.09 0.23
CA PHE A 174 8.26 11.28 1.44
C PHE A 174 8.68 9.85 1.11
N ASN A 175 9.16 9.14 2.12
CA ASN A 175 9.40 7.71 2.09
C ASN A 175 8.60 7.10 3.24
N ARG A 176 7.77 6.09 2.99
CA ARG A 176 6.88 5.52 3.99
C ARG A 176 6.80 4.00 3.87
N VAL A 177 6.80 3.35 5.03
CA VAL A 177 6.41 1.95 5.17
C VAL A 177 5.00 1.92 5.73
N THR A 178 4.12 1.15 5.10
CA THR A 178 2.75 0.93 5.55
C THR A 178 2.50 -0.56 5.65
N THR A 179 2.03 -1.02 6.80
CA THR A 179 1.59 -2.41 7.02
C THR A 179 0.14 -2.43 7.42
N GLN A 180 -0.60 -3.42 6.93
CA GLN A 180 -1.98 -3.64 7.32
C GLN A 180 -2.23 -5.12 7.55
N GLY A 181 -3.09 -5.46 8.51
CA GLY A 181 -3.43 -6.83 8.79
C GLY A 181 -4.37 -7.00 9.97
N PRO A 182 -4.83 -8.24 10.21
CA PRO A 182 -5.75 -8.56 11.30
C PRO A 182 -5.08 -8.62 12.69
N ASP A 183 -3.76 -8.67 12.75
CA ASP A 183 -2.99 -8.82 13.99
C ASP A 183 -2.12 -7.57 14.23
N GLU A 184 -2.42 -6.82 15.30
CA GLU A 184 -1.71 -5.60 15.69
C GLU A 184 -0.22 -5.84 15.97
N ALA A 185 0.11 -6.94 16.65
CA ALA A 185 1.48 -7.25 17.02
C ALA A 185 2.32 -7.53 15.77
N TRP A 186 1.74 -8.26 14.82
CA TRP A 186 2.36 -8.44 13.51
C TRP A 186 2.50 -7.10 12.76
N VAL A 187 1.44 -6.29 12.69
CA VAL A 187 1.44 -5.00 11.97
C VAL A 187 2.53 -4.05 12.49
N LEU A 188 2.61 -3.88 13.81
CA LEU A 188 3.61 -3.01 14.44
C LEU A 188 5.04 -3.57 14.29
N GLY A 189 5.22 -4.86 14.53
CA GLY A 189 6.52 -5.52 14.38
C GLY A 189 7.04 -5.47 12.95
N GLU A 190 6.14 -5.65 11.97
CA GLU A 190 6.46 -5.64 10.55
C GLU A 190 6.91 -4.25 10.07
N VAL A 191 6.20 -3.20 10.48
CA VAL A 191 6.54 -1.82 10.13
C VAL A 191 7.91 -1.46 10.71
N GLU A 192 8.16 -1.73 12.00
CA GLU A 192 9.42 -1.36 12.64
C GLU A 192 10.60 -2.18 12.08
N ALA A 193 10.41 -3.48 11.86
CA ALA A 193 11.45 -4.33 11.27
C ALA A 193 11.84 -3.86 9.86
N THR A 194 10.84 -3.57 9.03
CA THR A 194 11.06 -3.12 7.65
C THR A 194 11.67 -1.72 7.60
N ALA A 195 11.15 -0.80 8.42
CA ALA A 195 11.71 0.54 8.55
C ALA A 195 13.14 0.52 9.09
N SER A 196 13.44 -0.31 10.08
CA SER A 196 14.79 -0.47 10.64
C SER A 196 15.78 -1.02 9.59
N ALA A 197 15.35 -1.99 8.77
CA ALA A 197 16.15 -2.48 7.65
C ALA A 197 16.44 -1.38 6.61
N LEU A 198 15.45 -0.52 6.32
CA LEU A 198 15.62 0.61 5.40
C LEU A 198 16.42 1.76 6.01
N ARG A 199 16.35 1.98 7.34
CA ARG A 199 17.15 2.98 8.07
C ARG A 199 18.65 2.75 7.92
N ARG A 200 19.12 1.49 7.84
CA ARG A 200 20.53 1.18 7.56
C ARG A 200 21.01 1.70 6.19
N ARG A 201 20.07 1.96 5.28
CA ARG A 201 20.31 2.51 3.94
C ARG A 201 20.03 4.02 3.86
N GLN A 202 19.69 4.66 4.99
CA GLN A 202 19.62 6.13 5.07
C GLN A 202 21.03 6.69 5.12
N HIS A 203 21.31 7.67 4.28
CA HIS A 203 22.50 8.50 4.47
C HIS A 203 22.29 9.40 5.68
N GLY A 204 22.99 9.11 6.78
CA GLY A 204 22.88 9.87 8.04
C GLY A 204 23.06 11.39 7.88
N LEU A 205 23.78 11.84 6.85
CA LEU A 205 23.96 13.25 6.52
C LEU A 205 22.72 13.89 5.85
N SER A 206 21.95 13.17 5.05
CA SER A 206 20.73 13.69 4.41
C SER A 206 19.52 13.67 5.36
N THR A 207 19.49 12.71 6.29
CA THR A 207 18.46 12.61 7.32
C THR A 207 18.60 13.71 8.37
N ALA A 208 19.84 14.09 8.70
CA ALA A 208 20.12 15.28 9.51
C ALA A 208 19.54 16.53 8.82
N ILE A 209 19.73 16.71 7.51
CA ILE A 209 19.16 17.86 6.80
C ILE A 209 17.64 17.88 6.89
N GLY A 210 16.94 16.76 6.66
CA GLY A 210 15.48 16.68 6.84
C GLY A 210 15.01 17.01 8.27
N LYS A 211 15.75 16.57 9.29
CA LYS A 211 15.46 16.83 10.72
C LYS A 211 15.86 18.24 11.17
N TYR A 212 16.85 18.86 10.52
CA TYR A 212 17.41 20.18 10.83
C TYR A 212 17.04 21.28 9.82
N LYS A 213 16.18 21.02 8.81
CA LYS A 213 15.60 22.02 7.89
C LYS A 213 15.03 23.24 8.65
N VAL A 214 14.69 23.05 9.92
CA VAL A 214 14.06 24.03 10.80
C VAL A 214 15.07 24.88 11.60
N ASN A 215 16.34 24.49 11.76
CA ASN A 215 17.23 25.14 12.75
C ASN A 215 17.88 26.45 12.24
N PHE A 216 18.21 26.56 10.94
CA PHE A 216 18.80 27.79 10.39
C PHE A 216 17.76 28.87 10.07
N ASN A 217 16.55 28.48 9.67
CA ASN A 217 15.42 29.41 9.52
C ASN A 217 15.10 30.08 10.87
N GLN A 218 15.21 29.33 11.97
CA GLN A 218 15.09 29.86 13.33
C GLN A 218 16.23 30.82 13.69
N LEU A 219 17.47 30.56 13.27
CA LEU A 219 18.60 31.48 13.48
C LEU A 219 18.44 32.80 12.70
N ILE A 220 17.99 32.74 11.45
CA ILE A 220 17.69 33.94 10.65
C ILE A 220 16.51 34.71 11.26
N PHE A 221 15.47 34.00 11.71
CA PHE A 221 14.33 34.61 12.40
C PHE A 221 14.75 35.25 13.73
N LEU A 222 15.59 34.58 14.53
CA LEU A 222 16.17 35.12 15.78
C LEU A 222 17.03 36.35 15.51
N ALA A 223 17.91 36.31 14.51
CA ALA A 223 18.71 37.46 14.10
C ALA A 223 17.81 38.63 13.66
N ALA A 224 16.73 38.34 12.93
CA ALA A 224 15.77 39.35 12.54
C ALA A 224 14.99 39.95 13.74
N LEU A 225 14.68 39.13 14.74
CA LEU A 225 14.01 39.54 15.99
C LEU A 225 14.91 40.42 16.87
N VAL A 226 16.20 40.08 16.95
CA VAL A 226 17.23 40.85 17.66
C VAL A 226 17.51 42.19 16.97
N ALA A 227 17.50 42.23 15.64
CA ALA A 227 17.71 43.45 14.84
C ALA A 227 16.47 44.36 14.76
N MET A 228 15.29 43.83 15.08
CA MET A 228 14.01 44.52 14.96
C MET A 228 13.89 45.84 15.76
N PRO A 229 14.40 45.96 17.01
CA PRO A 229 14.22 47.16 17.84
C PRO A 229 14.87 48.42 17.26
N GLU A 230 15.91 48.29 16.45
CA GLU A 230 16.74 49.41 15.99
C GLU A 230 16.13 50.16 14.79
N LEU A 231 15.11 49.59 14.13
CA LEU A 231 14.51 50.15 12.92
C LEU A 231 13.18 50.89 13.19
N PRO A 232 12.84 51.95 12.45
CA PRO A 232 11.48 52.52 12.37
C PRO A 232 10.42 51.51 11.90
N LEU A 233 9.16 51.70 12.29
CA LEU A 233 8.06 50.74 12.06
C LEU A 233 7.90 50.31 10.59
N GLN A 234 8.03 51.24 9.64
CA GLN A 234 7.92 50.96 8.21
C GLN A 234 9.09 50.11 7.70
N GLN A 235 10.32 50.40 8.16
CA GLN A 235 11.51 49.64 7.79
C GLN A 235 11.52 48.23 8.41
N ARG A 236 10.94 48.06 9.61
CA ARG A 236 10.71 46.74 10.21
C ARG A 236 9.81 45.87 9.33
N ALA A 237 8.72 46.42 8.81
CA ALA A 237 7.80 45.68 7.95
C ALA A 237 8.48 45.21 6.65
N VAL A 238 9.28 46.08 6.03
CA VAL A 238 10.07 45.75 4.83
C VAL A 238 11.12 44.69 5.13
N PHE A 239 11.82 44.82 6.26
CA PHE A 239 12.84 43.87 6.69
C PHE A 239 12.27 42.47 6.98
N VAL A 240 11.19 42.38 7.76
CA VAL A 240 10.51 41.11 8.05
C VAL A 240 9.99 40.47 6.78
N GLY A 241 9.34 41.26 5.90
CA GLY A 241 8.87 40.76 4.60
C GLY A 241 9.99 40.22 3.72
N GLY A 242 11.13 40.91 3.65
CA GLY A 242 12.31 40.47 2.91
C GLY A 242 12.92 39.19 3.46
N VAL A 243 13.04 39.07 4.79
CA VAL A 243 13.53 37.85 5.45
C VAL A 243 12.60 36.66 5.19
N LEU A 244 11.28 36.85 5.30
CA LEU A 244 10.31 35.79 5.00
C LEU A 244 10.38 35.34 3.53
N LEU A 245 10.56 36.28 2.59
CA LEU A 245 10.76 35.96 1.18
C LEU A 245 12.05 35.16 0.93
N LEU A 246 13.15 35.54 1.59
CA LEU A 246 14.42 34.81 1.51
C LEU A 246 14.28 33.39 2.08
N LEU A 247 13.61 33.23 3.22
CA LEU A 247 13.35 31.93 3.82
C LEU A 247 12.48 31.05 2.91
N TYR A 248 11.43 31.62 2.32
CA TYR A 248 10.57 30.92 1.36
C TYR A 248 11.35 30.48 0.12
N GLY A 249 12.16 31.38 -0.46
CA GLY A 249 12.98 31.08 -1.62
C GLY A 249 14.04 30.00 -1.35
N ALA A 250 14.72 30.07 -0.20
CA ALA A 250 15.70 29.09 0.22
C ALA A 250 15.07 27.70 0.41
N ASN A 251 13.92 27.61 1.10
CA ASN A 251 13.21 26.33 1.28
C ASN A 251 12.82 25.72 -0.06
N LYS A 252 12.25 26.52 -0.98
CA LYS A 252 11.86 26.08 -2.31
C LYS A 252 13.06 25.61 -3.14
N ALA A 253 14.21 26.28 -3.01
CA ALA A 253 15.45 25.87 -3.68
C ALA A 253 15.97 24.54 -3.14
N VAL A 254 16.02 24.37 -1.80
CA VAL A 254 16.46 23.13 -1.17
C VAL A 254 15.56 21.95 -1.55
N GLU A 255 14.24 22.13 -1.56
CA GLU A 255 13.29 21.09 -2.00
C GLU A 255 13.52 20.68 -3.46
N LYS A 256 13.82 21.64 -4.35
CA LYS A 256 14.08 21.35 -5.76
C LYS A 256 15.43 20.68 -5.99
N LEU A 257 16.43 20.94 -5.14
CA LEU A 257 17.82 20.53 -5.35
C LEU A 257 18.20 19.26 -4.59
N VAL A 258 17.52 18.93 -3.49
CA VAL A 258 17.80 17.75 -2.66
C VAL A 258 16.56 16.84 -2.63
N PRO A 259 16.40 15.91 -3.59
CA PRO A 259 15.28 14.98 -3.58
C PRO A 259 15.40 14.02 -2.39
N ASN A 260 14.29 13.76 -1.67
CA ASN A 260 14.28 12.81 -0.54
C ASN A 260 14.46 11.35 -0.97
N PHE A 261 14.37 11.09 -2.28
CA PHE A 261 14.55 9.78 -2.86
C PHE A 261 15.16 9.87 -4.26
N GLY A 262 16.08 8.95 -4.55
CA GLY A 262 16.57 8.74 -5.90
C GLY A 262 17.20 7.37 -6.02
N VAL A 263 16.79 6.63 -7.04
CA VAL A 263 17.42 5.35 -7.40
C VAL A 263 18.25 5.55 -8.66
N ASN A 264 19.54 5.24 -8.58
CA ASN A 264 20.39 5.15 -9.76
C ASN A 264 20.59 3.66 -10.12
N PHE A 265 20.17 3.29 -11.32
CA PHE A 265 20.27 1.91 -11.81
C PHE A 265 21.54 1.64 -12.63
N GLN A 266 22.25 2.69 -13.08
CA GLN A 266 23.45 2.58 -13.91
C GLN A 266 24.77 2.65 -13.11
N GLU A 267 24.78 3.27 -11.93
CA GLU A 267 26.01 3.38 -11.11
C GLU A 267 26.04 2.36 -9.97
N SER A 268 27.07 1.51 -9.95
CA SER A 268 27.46 0.76 -8.75
C SER A 268 28.14 1.71 -7.77
N ARG A 269 27.43 2.15 -6.71
CA ARG A 269 27.91 2.92 -5.55
C ARG A 269 29.09 3.90 -5.84
N PRO A 270 28.83 5.19 -6.11
CA PRO A 270 29.93 6.15 -6.26
C PRO A 270 30.73 6.28 -4.95
N ARG A 271 32.07 6.21 -5.05
CA ARG A 271 33.01 6.45 -3.94
C ARG A 271 32.75 7.83 -3.33
N PHE A 272 32.39 7.85 -2.03
CA PHE A 272 32.40 8.90 -0.98
C PHE A 272 32.26 10.41 -1.33
N LEU A 273 32.76 10.91 -2.44
CA LEU A 273 32.79 12.33 -2.83
C LEU A 273 31.47 12.84 -3.45
N ALA A 274 30.66 11.98 -4.09
CA ALA A 274 29.37 12.37 -4.65
C ALA A 274 28.25 12.57 -3.61
N GLY A 275 28.53 12.29 -2.32
CA GLY A 275 27.56 12.37 -1.22
C GLY A 275 27.57 13.67 -0.42
N VAL A 276 28.55 14.56 -0.64
CA VAL A 276 28.78 15.77 0.20
C VAL A 276 28.22 17.05 -0.42
N TRP A 277 27.92 17.04 -1.72
CA TRP A 277 27.43 18.19 -2.47
C TRP A 277 26.11 18.79 -1.90
N PRO A 278 25.10 17.99 -1.48
CA PRO A 278 23.83 18.54 -0.99
C PRO A 278 23.98 19.34 0.31
N SER A 279 24.88 18.89 1.21
CA SER A 279 25.22 19.57 2.46
C SER A 279 26.06 20.83 2.22
N ALA A 280 26.97 20.81 1.25
CA ALA A 280 27.67 22.02 0.84
C ALA A 280 26.70 23.05 0.26
N LEU A 281 25.72 22.62 -0.55
CA LEU A 281 24.74 23.50 -1.17
C LEU A 281 23.79 24.14 -0.16
N SER A 282 23.29 23.39 0.82
CA SER A 282 22.45 23.98 1.88
C SER A 282 23.22 24.98 2.72
N TRP A 283 24.50 24.70 3.02
CA TRP A 283 25.37 25.62 3.75
C TRP A 283 25.64 26.89 2.95
N ILE A 284 25.89 26.75 1.64
CA ILE A 284 26.09 27.88 0.73
C ILE A 284 24.82 28.72 0.63
N ILE A 285 23.64 28.11 0.43
CA ILE A 285 22.37 28.81 0.34
C ILE A 285 22.07 29.56 1.65
N SER A 286 22.19 28.90 2.80
CA SER A 286 21.99 29.53 4.11
C SER A 286 22.99 30.64 4.41
N ALA A 287 24.27 30.46 4.06
CA ALA A 287 25.30 31.49 4.18
C ALA A 287 24.98 32.69 3.28
N THR A 288 24.55 32.47 2.03
CA THR A 288 24.13 33.57 1.14
C THR A 288 22.88 34.29 1.63
N SER A 289 21.90 33.58 2.21
CA SER A 289 20.71 34.22 2.79
C SER A 289 21.04 35.05 4.04
N ALA A 290 21.95 34.58 4.90
CA ALA A 290 22.41 35.32 6.06
C ALA A 290 23.17 36.60 5.65
N VAL A 291 24.08 36.49 4.68
CA VAL A 291 24.79 37.64 4.10
C VAL A 291 23.79 38.62 3.46
N ALA A 292 22.83 38.13 2.69
CA ALA A 292 21.79 38.97 2.08
C ALA A 292 20.93 39.70 3.12
N ALA A 293 20.55 39.03 4.22
CA ALA A 293 19.81 39.65 5.32
C ALA A 293 20.63 40.73 6.04
N SER A 294 21.93 40.49 6.27
CA SER A 294 22.84 41.49 6.84
C SER A 294 23.02 42.70 5.92
N PHE A 295 23.09 42.49 4.60
CA PHE A 295 23.13 43.59 3.62
C PHE A 295 21.81 44.38 3.58
N LEU A 296 20.67 43.70 3.64
CA LEU A 296 19.34 44.33 3.74
C LEU A 296 19.21 45.19 5.00
N PHE A 297 19.67 44.67 6.15
CA PHE A 297 19.69 45.42 7.41
C PHE A 297 20.55 46.67 7.29
N LYS A 298 21.77 46.54 6.76
CA LYS A 298 22.68 47.68 6.55
C LYS A 298 22.13 48.72 5.56
N TRP A 299 21.38 48.29 4.56
CA TRP A 299 20.74 49.19 3.59
C TRP A 299 19.54 49.95 4.19
N LEU A 300 18.78 49.30 5.08
CA LEU A 300 17.63 49.92 5.77
C LEU A 300 18.05 50.80 6.95
N GLY A 301 19.09 50.41 7.69
CA GLY A 301 19.63 51.16 8.83
C GLY A 301 20.74 52.16 8.50
N GLY A 302 20.99 52.41 7.21
CA GLY A 302 21.83 53.50 6.73
C GLY A 302 21.18 54.87 6.90
#